data_AF-A0AAV0ZB66-F1
#
_entry.id   AF-A0AAV0ZB66-F1
#
_cell.length_a   1.000
_cell.length_b   1.000
_cell.length_c   1.000
_cell.angle_alpha   90.00
_cell.angle_beta   90.00
_cell.angle_gamma   90.00
#
_symmetry.space_group_name_H-M   'P 1'
#
loop_
_entity.id
_entity.type
_entity.pdbx_description
1 polymer ?
#
loop_
_entity_poly.entity_id
_entity_poly.type
_entity_poly.pdbx_seq_one_letter_code
_entity_poly.pdbx_strand_id
1 'polypeptide(L)'
;MSFSTSQTQNPKLLKDPISNRWVIFSPARSKQPSDFKSKSSPNPNSNTTCPFCVRNEHQCAPEIFRVPPDDPNWKIRVIQNLYTTLSCDLVDPVDVSSGSILDGFGFHDVAIETLVHSVQLCDLSMEDI
;
A
#
# COMPACT_ATOMS: atom_id res chain seq x y z
N MET A 1 6.16 -48.48 -3.88
CA MET A 1 6.64 -47.71 -2.72
C MET A 1 5.75 -46.48 -2.56
N SER A 2 4.93 -46.52 -1.52
CA SER A 2 4.20 -45.47 -0.79
C SER A 2 3.75 -44.19 -1.54
N PHE A 3 2.48 -44.17 -1.95
CA PHE A 3 1.75 -42.92 -2.22
C PHE A 3 1.48 -42.21 -0.89
N SER A 4 1.94 -40.96 -0.76
CA SER A 4 1.64 -40.08 0.36
C SER A 4 0.12 -39.86 0.44
N THR A 5 -0.47 -40.23 1.57
CA THR A 5 -1.88 -39.97 1.88
C THR A 5 -2.10 -38.47 1.93
N SER A 6 -2.84 -37.94 0.94
CA SER A 6 -3.34 -36.57 0.97
C SER A 6 -4.32 -36.46 2.14
N GLN A 7 -3.85 -36.02 3.31
CA GLN A 7 -4.72 -35.74 4.44
C GLN A 7 -5.70 -34.64 4.01
N THR A 8 -6.96 -35.00 3.81
CA THR A 8 -8.07 -34.04 3.76
C THR A 8 -8.14 -33.36 5.11
N GLN A 9 -7.43 -32.24 5.27
CA GLN A 9 -7.55 -31.42 6.47
C GLN A 9 -8.95 -30.83 6.51
N ASN A 10 -9.70 -31.18 7.57
CA ASN A 10 -10.99 -30.57 7.87
C ASN A 10 -10.85 -29.05 8.02
N PRO A 11 -11.89 -28.28 7.65
CA PRO A 11 -11.89 -26.84 7.86
C PRO A 11 -11.75 -26.52 9.35
N LYS A 12 -10.99 -25.47 9.66
CA LYS A 12 -10.73 -24.98 11.03
C LYS A 12 -11.12 -23.51 11.15
N LEU A 13 -11.53 -23.11 12.35
CA LEU A 13 -11.66 -21.70 12.73
C LEU A 13 -10.44 -21.31 13.55
N LEU A 14 -9.68 -20.34 13.07
CA LEU A 14 -8.50 -19.81 13.74
C LEU A 14 -8.84 -18.42 14.29
N LYS A 15 -8.54 -18.16 15.56
CA LYS A 15 -8.67 -16.83 16.15
C LYS A 15 -7.35 -16.10 15.99
N ASP A 16 -7.34 -14.99 15.26
CA ASP A 16 -6.17 -14.12 15.16
C ASP A 16 -6.09 -13.22 16.41
N PRO A 17 -5.03 -13.32 17.23
CA PRO A 17 -4.88 -12.47 18.42
C PRO A 17 -4.62 -11.01 18.08
N ILE A 18 -4.10 -10.68 16.89
CA ILE A 18 -3.76 -9.31 16.50
C ILE A 18 -5.03 -8.55 16.12
N SER A 19 -5.84 -9.10 15.21
CA SER A 19 -7.11 -8.46 14.80
C SER A 19 -8.31 -8.84 15.67
N ASN A 20 -8.19 -9.83 16.56
CA ASN A 20 -9.27 -10.43 17.35
C ASN A 20 -10.45 -10.94 16.49
N ARG A 21 -10.18 -11.36 15.25
CA ARG A 21 -11.17 -11.91 14.32
C ARG A 21 -11.01 -13.42 14.16
N TRP A 22 -12.11 -14.08 13.78
CA TRP A 22 -12.11 -15.49 13.39
C TRP A 22 -11.86 -15.62 11.88
N VAL A 23 -10.94 -16.51 11.52
CA VAL A 23 -10.58 -16.84 10.14
C VAL A 23 -10.96 -18.28 9.84
N ILE A 24 -11.66 -18.50 8.73
CA ILE A 24 -11.99 -19.84 8.24
C ILE A 24 -10.82 -20.35 7.40
N PHE A 25 -10.17 -21.42 7.84
CA PHE A 25 -9.11 -22.10 7.11
C PHE A 25 -9.65 -23.40 6.50
N SER A 26 -9.78 -23.46 5.17
CA SER A 26 -10.31 -24.62 4.45
C SER A 26 -9.47 -24.93 3.19
N PRO A 27 -8.39 -25.72 3.31
CA PRO A 27 -7.48 -26.00 2.19
C PRO A 27 -8.15 -26.61 0.95
N ALA A 28 -9.20 -27.42 1.16
CA ALA A 28 -9.95 -28.07 0.08
C ALA A 28 -10.60 -27.05 -0.88
N ARG A 29 -10.90 -25.83 -0.42
CA ARG A 29 -11.51 -24.77 -1.24
C ARG A 29 -10.62 -24.31 -2.40
N SER A 30 -9.30 -24.45 -2.28
CA SER A 30 -8.34 -24.10 -3.35
C SER A 30 -8.52 -24.94 -4.63
N LYS A 31 -9.11 -26.14 -4.52
CA LYS A 31 -9.36 -27.06 -5.63
C LYS A 31 -10.70 -26.79 -6.34
N GLN A 32 -11.51 -25.85 -5.84
CA GLN A 32 -12.74 -25.47 -6.49
C GLN A 32 -12.41 -24.81 -7.83
N PRO A 33 -13.00 -25.25 -8.96
CA PRO A 33 -12.77 -24.59 -10.24
C PRO A 33 -13.16 -23.11 -10.14
N SER A 34 -12.26 -22.24 -10.60
CA SER A 34 -12.49 -20.81 -10.69
C SER A 34 -12.64 -20.43 -12.16
N ASP A 35 -13.84 -19.97 -12.54
CA ASP A 35 -14.11 -19.47 -13.90
C ASP A 35 -13.46 -18.09 -14.14
N PHE A 36 -12.96 -17.46 -13.07
CA PHE A 36 -12.30 -16.16 -13.10
C PHE A 36 -10.77 -16.33 -13.04
N LYS A 37 -10.12 -16.29 -14.20
CA LYS A 37 -8.66 -16.07 -14.27
C LYS A 37 -8.36 -14.64 -13.83
N SER A 38 -7.40 -14.45 -12.94
CA SER A 38 -6.86 -13.12 -12.63
C SER A 38 -6.24 -12.53 -13.90
N LYS A 39 -6.92 -11.57 -14.53
CA LYS A 39 -6.38 -10.78 -15.63
C LYS A 39 -5.70 -9.54 -15.07
N SER A 40 -4.58 -9.72 -14.37
CA SER A 40 -3.65 -8.60 -14.16
C SER A 40 -2.60 -8.68 -15.26
N SER A 41 -2.83 -7.99 -16.37
CA SER A 41 -1.72 -7.67 -17.27
C SER A 41 -0.74 -6.78 -16.50
N PRO A 42 0.57 -7.04 -16.52
CA PRO A 42 1.53 -6.07 -16.03
C PRO A 42 1.43 -4.81 -16.90
N ASN A 43 1.12 -3.68 -16.26
CA ASN A 43 1.13 -2.31 -16.80
C ASN A 43 0.42 -2.04 -18.15
N PRO A 44 -0.87 -1.64 -18.13
CA PRO A 44 -1.37 -0.77 -19.18
C PRO A 44 -0.84 0.65 -18.94
N ASN A 45 -0.03 1.15 -19.88
CA ASN A 45 0.36 2.56 -20.11
C ASN A 45 1.74 3.00 -19.62
N SER A 46 2.76 2.70 -20.41
CA SER A 46 4.03 3.45 -20.44
C SER A 46 3.90 4.88 -21.03
N ASN A 47 2.69 5.33 -21.37
CA ASN A 47 2.45 6.52 -22.20
C ASN A 47 1.65 7.64 -21.50
N THR A 48 1.43 7.56 -20.19
CA THR A 48 0.81 8.64 -19.42
C THR A 48 1.87 9.40 -18.65
N THR A 49 1.96 10.71 -18.87
CA THR A 49 2.78 11.65 -18.08
C THR A 49 2.40 11.50 -16.62
N CYS A 50 3.21 10.78 -15.84
CA CYS A 50 2.96 10.54 -14.43
C CYS A 50 3.62 11.66 -13.61
N PRO A 51 2.88 12.29 -12.66
CA PRO A 51 3.42 13.38 -11.85
C PRO A 51 4.57 12.92 -10.94
N PHE A 52 4.66 11.63 -10.62
CA PHE A 52 5.68 11.08 -9.73
C PHE A 52 7.01 10.78 -10.43
N CYS A 53 7.01 10.72 -11.77
CA CYS A 53 8.23 10.52 -12.54
C CYS A 53 9.17 11.73 -12.45
N VAL A 54 10.44 11.46 -12.67
CA VAL A 54 11.47 12.51 -12.82
C VAL A 54 11.03 13.58 -13.82
N ARG A 55 11.33 14.84 -13.51
CA ARG A 55 11.00 16.06 -14.28
C ARG A 55 9.55 16.52 -14.23
N ASN A 56 8.65 15.77 -13.60
CA ASN A 56 7.25 16.16 -13.41
C ASN A 56 6.94 16.66 -11.99
N GLU A 57 7.96 16.99 -11.20
CA GLU A 57 7.83 17.35 -9.79
C GLU A 57 6.93 18.58 -9.57
N HIS A 58 6.91 19.49 -10.54
CA HIS A 58 6.04 20.67 -10.55
C HIS A 58 4.53 20.35 -10.60
N GLN A 59 4.17 19.10 -10.90
CA GLN A 59 2.78 18.62 -10.91
C GLN A 59 2.39 17.95 -9.59
N CYS A 60 3.33 17.80 -8.66
CA CYS A 60 3.08 17.26 -7.32
C CYS A 60 2.63 18.35 -6.35
N ALA A 61 1.96 17.91 -5.28
CA ALA A 61 1.77 18.72 -4.08
C ALA A 61 3.12 19.02 -3.39
N PRO A 62 3.17 19.95 -2.42
CA PRO A 62 4.40 20.38 -1.77
C PRO A 62 5.26 19.22 -1.27
N GLU A 63 6.55 19.33 -1.52
CA GLU A 63 7.54 18.37 -1.04
C GLU A 63 7.82 18.60 0.44
N ILE A 64 7.86 17.50 1.20
CA ILE A 64 8.25 17.49 2.62
C ILE A 64 9.76 17.28 2.71
N PHE A 65 10.27 16.24 2.05
CA PHE A 65 11.71 15.98 1.93
C PHE A 65 12.01 15.00 0.79
N ARG A 66 13.29 14.86 0.47
CA ARG A 66 13.83 13.86 -0.46
C ARG A 66 15.17 13.31 0.04
N VAL A 67 15.59 12.16 -0.49
CA VAL A 67 16.89 11.54 -0.19
C VAL A 67 17.59 11.14 -1.49
N PRO A 68 18.83 11.61 -1.74
CA PRO A 68 19.58 12.60 -0.96
C PRO A 68 18.90 13.98 -0.95
N PRO A 69 19.07 14.79 0.12
CA PRO A 69 18.50 16.15 0.19
C PRO A 69 18.94 17.02 -0.98
N ASP A 70 18.02 17.83 -1.52
CA ASP A 70 18.24 18.79 -2.62
C ASP A 70 18.83 18.21 -3.92
N ASP A 71 18.92 16.88 -4.05
CA ASP A 71 19.40 16.22 -5.27
C ASP A 71 18.24 16.07 -6.28
N PRO A 72 18.42 16.48 -7.55
CA PRO A 72 17.46 16.16 -8.61
C PRO A 72 17.36 14.64 -8.91
N ASN A 73 18.39 13.87 -8.58
CA ASN A 73 18.45 12.41 -8.70
C ASN A 73 18.14 11.72 -7.36
N TRP A 74 17.08 12.16 -6.70
CA TRP A 74 16.62 11.54 -5.45
C TRP A 74 16.20 10.08 -5.67
N LYS A 75 16.42 9.23 -4.66
CA LYS A 75 15.96 7.85 -4.62
C LYS A 75 14.53 7.76 -4.12
N ILE A 76 14.28 8.43 -2.99
CA ILE A 76 12.95 8.55 -2.38
C ILE A 76 12.58 10.03 -2.21
N ARG A 77 11.31 10.33 -2.43
CA ARG A 77 10.73 11.66 -2.21
C ARG A 77 9.40 11.54 -1.49
N VAL A 78 9.20 12.34 -0.46
CA VAL A 78 7.94 12.40 0.29
C VAL A 78 7.29 13.74 0.03
N ILE A 79 6.03 13.68 -0.42
CA ILE A 79 5.20 14.85 -0.73
C ILE A 79 3.91 14.77 0.07
N GLN A 80 3.26 15.91 0.28
CA GLN A 80 1.89 15.94 0.78
C GLN A 80 0.95 15.26 -0.22
N ASN A 81 -0.12 14.61 0.25
CA ASN A 81 -1.15 14.10 -0.65
C ASN A 81 -2.07 15.25 -1.11
N LEU A 82 -2.15 15.46 -2.43
CA LEU A 82 -3.04 16.46 -3.03
C LEU A 82 -4.53 16.21 -2.70
N TYR A 83 -4.89 14.94 -2.50
CA TYR A 83 -6.24 14.49 -2.14
C TYR A 83 -6.22 13.93 -0.72
N THR A 84 -5.85 14.76 0.24
CA THR A 84 -5.77 14.36 1.65
C THR A 84 -7.14 13.92 2.19
N THR A 85 -7.13 12.89 3.04
CA THR A 85 -8.34 12.39 3.73
C THR A 85 -8.51 13.04 5.10
N LEU A 86 -7.41 13.60 5.63
CA LEU A 86 -7.31 14.23 6.94
C LEU A 86 -6.78 15.65 6.77
N SER A 87 -7.11 16.55 7.68
CA SER A 87 -6.63 17.93 7.64
C SER A 87 -5.69 18.20 8.80
N CYS A 88 -4.50 18.72 8.50
CA CYS A 88 -3.52 19.14 9.51
C CYS A 88 -3.79 20.56 10.06
N ASP A 89 -4.74 21.29 9.47
CA ASP A 89 -5.09 22.66 9.88
C ASP A 89 -6.17 22.67 10.96
N LEU A 90 -6.76 21.52 11.27
CA LEU A 90 -7.72 21.38 12.36
C LEU A 90 -7.00 21.42 13.71
N VAL A 91 -7.71 21.87 14.74
CA VAL A 91 -7.21 21.78 16.11
C VAL A 91 -7.24 20.32 16.52
N ASP A 92 -6.11 19.80 17.02
CA ASP A 92 -6.02 18.44 17.57
C ASP A 92 -7.12 18.24 18.62
N PRO A 93 -8.04 17.26 18.46
CA PRO A 93 -9.14 17.07 19.39
C PRO A 93 -8.62 16.60 20.76
N VAL A 94 -8.46 17.56 21.69
CA VAL A 94 -7.93 17.32 23.04
C VAL A 94 -8.95 16.65 23.99
N ASP A 95 -10.25 16.69 23.69
CA ASP A 95 -11.27 16.11 24.56
C ASP A 95 -12.41 15.44 23.79
N VAL A 96 -12.49 14.12 23.93
CA VAL A 96 -13.55 13.27 23.36
C VAL A 96 -14.39 12.68 24.48
N SER A 97 -14.86 13.54 25.39
CA SER A 97 -15.67 13.10 26.51
C SER A 97 -17.13 12.76 26.13
N SER A 98 -17.64 13.12 24.95
CA SER A 98 -19.11 13.10 24.73
C SER A 98 -19.66 12.87 23.31
N GLY A 99 -18.89 12.40 22.32
CA GLY A 99 -19.38 12.31 20.92
C GLY A 99 -18.92 11.08 20.14
N SER A 100 -19.83 10.48 19.37
CA SER A 100 -19.53 9.37 18.43
C SER A 100 -18.89 9.84 17.11
N ILE A 101 -18.59 11.14 16.96
CA ILE A 101 -18.08 11.76 15.74
C ILE A 101 -16.89 12.64 16.12
N LEU A 102 -15.79 12.49 15.40
CA LEU A 102 -14.54 13.21 15.59
C LEU A 102 -14.17 13.94 14.29
N ASP A 103 -13.58 15.12 14.44
CA ASP A 103 -12.95 15.82 13.33
C ASP A 103 -11.73 15.05 12.83
N GLY A 104 -11.56 14.98 11.50
CA GLY A 104 -10.50 14.22 10.85
C GLY A 104 -9.15 14.93 10.84
N PHE A 105 -8.60 15.22 12.02
CA PHE A 105 -7.25 15.77 12.13
C PHE A 105 -6.19 14.70 11.80
N GLY A 106 -5.18 15.08 11.00
CA GLY A 106 -4.02 14.22 10.73
C GLY A 106 -3.30 14.55 9.43
N PHE A 107 -2.28 13.75 9.12
CA PHE A 107 -1.43 13.91 7.94
C PHE A 107 -1.68 12.76 6.95
N HIS A 108 -1.69 13.08 5.67
CA HIS A 108 -1.76 12.09 4.60
C HIS A 108 -0.73 12.47 3.54
N ASP A 109 0.34 11.69 3.47
CA ASP A 109 1.48 11.95 2.61
C ASP A 109 1.68 10.79 1.61
N VAL A 110 2.40 11.07 0.54
CA VAL A 110 2.77 10.10 -0.48
C VAL A 110 4.28 9.94 -0.49
N ALA A 111 4.75 8.71 -0.25
CA ALA A 111 6.13 8.33 -0.44
C ALA A 111 6.33 7.77 -1.86
N ILE A 112 7.20 8.41 -2.63
CA ILE A 112 7.57 8.01 -3.99
C ILE A 112 8.90 7.29 -3.90
N GLU A 113 8.87 5.97 -4.11
CA GLU A 113 9.99 5.05 -3.88
C GLU A 113 11.06 5.07 -4.98
N THR A 114 10.74 5.60 -6.16
CA THR A 114 11.64 5.61 -7.31
C THR A 114 11.28 6.70 -8.31
N LEU A 115 12.29 7.20 -9.02
CA LEU A 115 12.16 8.10 -10.18
C LEU A 115 11.56 7.41 -11.41
N VAL A 116 11.64 6.07 -11.47
CA VAL A 116 11.38 5.27 -12.67
C VAL A 116 10.05 4.54 -12.55
N HIS A 117 9.06 4.94 -13.35
CA HIS A 117 7.69 4.43 -13.31
C HIS A 117 7.54 2.90 -13.40
N SER A 118 8.42 2.24 -14.15
CA SER A 118 8.33 0.81 -14.40
C SER A 118 8.94 -0.05 -13.29
N VAL A 119 9.66 0.55 -12.35
CA VAL A 119 10.32 -0.15 -11.25
C VAL A 119 9.32 -0.33 -10.11
N GLN A 120 9.18 -1.56 -9.64
CA GLN A 120 8.37 -1.87 -8.46
C GLN A 120 9.27 -1.98 -7.22
N LEU A 121 8.69 -1.87 -6.02
CA LEU A 121 9.40 -2.01 -4.75
C LEU A 121 10.22 -3.31 -4.68
N CYS A 122 9.73 -4.40 -5.26
CA CYS A 122 10.42 -5.69 -5.29
C CYS A 122 11.64 -5.75 -6.24
N ASP A 123 11.76 -4.79 -7.16
CA ASP A 123 12.89 -4.67 -8.08
C ASP A 123 14.04 -3.83 -7.51
N LEU A 124 13.81 -3.16 -6.36
CA LEU A 124 14.81 -2.34 -5.68
C LEU A 124 15.88 -3.21 -5.00
N SER A 125 17.09 -2.68 -4.88
CA SER A 125 18.16 -3.32 -4.13
C SER A 125 17.89 -3.23 -2.63
N MET A 126 18.51 -4.11 -1.80
CA MET A 126 18.39 -3.99 -0.34
C MET A 126 18.87 -2.66 0.22
N GLU A 127 19.76 -1.95 -0.49
CA GLU A 127 20.25 -0.64 -0.06
C GLU A 127 19.25 0.48 -0.36
N ASP A 128 18.29 0.22 -1.24
CA ASP A 128 17.29 1.19 -1.72
C ASP A 128 15.88 0.92 -1.14
N ILE A 129 15.71 -0.13 -0.32
CA ILE A 129 14.49 -0.45 0.46
C ILE A 129 14.71 0.00 1.90
#